data_AF-A0A377TKR3-F1
#
_entry.id   AF-A0A377TKR3-F1
#
_cell.length_a   1.000
_cell.length_b   1.000
_cell.length_c   1.000
_cell.angle_alpha   90.00
_cell.angle_beta   90.00
_cell.angle_gamma   90.00
#
_symmetry.space_group_name_H-M   'P 1'
#
loop_
_entity.id
_entity.type
_entity.pdbx_description
1 polymer ?
#
loop_
_entity_poly.entity_id
_entity_poly.type
_entity_poly.pdbx_seq_one_letter_code
_entity_poly.pdbx_strand_id
1 'polypeptide(L)' 'MLFGDAVINSERLTVPHYDMKNRGFMLWPLFEIAPDLHFPDGLALRAVLDNLGAAKPASW' A
#
# COMPACT_ATOMS: atom_id res chain seq x y z
N MET A 1 2.39 1.11 -7.37
CA MET A 1 2.21 0.61 -5.98
C MET A 1 2.54 -0.86 -5.92
N LEU A 2 1.78 -1.72 -6.59
CA LEU A 2 1.97 -3.18 -6.65
C LEU A 2 1.91 -3.67 -8.10
N PHE A 3 2.42 -4.87 -8.34
CA PHE A 3 2.26 -5.60 -9.61
C PHE A 3 1.93 -7.06 -9.30
N GLY A 4 0.66 -7.34 -8.99
CA GLY A 4 0.26 -8.58 -8.33
C GLY A 4 1.10 -8.79 -7.06
N ASP A 5 1.60 -10.02 -6.88
CA ASP A 5 2.48 -10.41 -5.77
C ASP A 5 3.98 -10.27 -6.11
N ALA A 6 4.32 -9.66 -7.25
CA ALA A 6 5.71 -9.57 -7.68
C ALA A 6 6.53 -8.64 -6.79
N VAL A 7 7.74 -9.11 -6.42
CA VAL A 7 8.78 -8.28 -5.82
C VAL A 7 9.84 -8.01 -6.89
N ILE A 8 9.98 -6.75 -7.29
CA ILE A 8 10.91 -6.33 -8.34
C ILE A 8 11.90 -5.35 -7.72
N ASN A 9 13.18 -5.68 -7.80
CA ASN A 9 14.28 -4.81 -7.39
C ASN A 9 15.26 -4.71 -8.55
N SER A 10 15.14 -3.62 -9.32
CA SER A 10 16.02 -3.33 -10.45
C SER A 10 16.47 -1.87 -10.38
N GLU A 11 17.44 -1.50 -11.23
CA GLU A 11 17.91 -0.11 -11.35
C GLU A 11 16.78 0.87 -11.70
N ARG A 12 15.77 0.42 -12.45
CA ARG A 12 14.72 1.29 -13.01
C ARG A 12 13.36 1.13 -12.34
N LEU A 13 13.16 0.11 -11.52
CA LEU A 13 11.86 -0.25 -10.95
C LEU A 13 12.01 -0.96 -9.61
N THR A 14 11.26 -0.46 -8.62
CA THR A 14 11.08 -1.07 -7.31
C THR A 14 9.59 -1.31 -7.05
N VAL A 15 9.21 -2.58 -6.85
CA VAL A 15 7.85 -3.01 -6.51
C VAL A 15 7.90 -4.00 -5.34
N PRO A 16 7.06 -3.87 -4.29
CA PRO A 16 6.16 -2.74 -4.02
C PRO A 16 6.88 -1.39 -3.96
N HIS A 17 6.16 -0.29 -4.20
CA HIS A 17 6.77 1.04 -4.10
C HIS A 17 7.33 1.24 -2.67
N TYR A 18 8.64 1.46 -2.55
CA TYR A 18 9.39 1.39 -1.29
C TYR A 18 8.80 2.21 -0.13
N ASP A 19 8.26 3.39 -0.43
CA ASP A 19 7.72 4.33 0.59
C ASP A 19 6.19 4.34 0.67
N MET A 20 5.49 3.39 0.03
CA MET A 20 4.02 3.46 -0.01
C MET A 20 3.38 3.20 1.37
N LYS A 21 4.00 2.38 2.22
CA LYS A 21 3.48 2.05 3.55
C LYS A 21 3.47 3.25 4.52
N ASN A 22 4.19 4.32 4.19
CA ASN A 22 4.25 5.56 4.97
C ASN A 22 3.32 6.66 4.42
N ARG A 23 2.58 6.40 3.34
CA ARG A 23 1.84 7.43 2.59
C ARG A 23 0.35 7.13 2.57
N GLY A 24 -0.39 7.76 3.49
CA GLY A 24 -1.85 7.60 3.59
C GLY A 24 -2.58 7.90 2.28
N PHE A 25 -2.14 8.91 1.52
CA PHE A 25 -2.72 9.26 0.22
C PHE A 25 -2.54 8.18 -0.86
N MET A 26 -1.59 7.25 -0.69
CA MET A 26 -1.45 6.08 -1.57
C MET A 26 -2.29 4.89 -1.07
N LEU A 27 -2.33 4.71 0.25
CA LEU A 27 -2.97 3.54 0.88
C LEU A 27 -4.49 3.65 0.97
N TRP A 28 -5.04 4.84 1.22
CA TRP A 28 -6.49 5.03 1.31
C TRP A 28 -7.23 4.74 0.00
N PRO A 29 -6.83 5.28 -1.18
CA PRO A 29 -7.48 4.90 -2.44
C PRO A 29 -7.31 3.41 -2.75
N LEU A 30 -6.16 2.84 -2.41
CA LEU A 30 -5.91 1.41 -2.60
C LEU A 30 -6.84 0.55 -1.74
N PHE A 31 -7.09 0.96 -0.50
CA PHE A 31 -8.00 0.27 0.42
C PHE A 31 -9.45 0.36 -0.03
N GLU A 32 -9.87 1.45 -0.66
CA GLU A 32 -11.23 1.61 -1.20
C GLU A 32 -11.54 0.60 -2.32
N ILE A 33 -10.54 0.23 -3.14
CA ILE A 33 -10.73 -0.70 -4.25
C ILE A 33 -10.31 -2.14 -3.93
N ALA A 34 -9.49 -2.36 -2.90
CA ALA A 34 -8.95 -3.65 -2.51
C ALA A 34 -8.78 -3.77 -0.99
N PRO A 35 -9.89 -3.88 -0.23
CA PRO A 35 -9.85 -3.86 1.24
C PRO A 35 -9.16 -5.09 1.86
N ASP A 36 -9.25 -6.24 1.20
CA ASP A 36 -8.66 -7.51 1.65
C ASP A 36 -7.23 -7.73 1.11
N LEU A 37 -6.61 -6.69 0.53
CA LEU A 37 -5.28 -6.77 -0.04
C LEU A 37 -4.23 -7.12 1.02
N HIS A 38 -3.40 -8.10 0.70
CA HIS A 38 -2.19 -8.43 1.43
C HIS A 38 -0.99 -8.04 0.57
N PHE A 39 0.01 -7.44 1.20
CA PHE A 39 1.29 -7.17 0.55
C PHE A 39 2.07 -8.49 0.33
N PRO A 40 3.09 -8.52 -0.55
CA PRO A 40 3.91 -9.72 -0.78
C PRO A 40 4.61 -10.26 0.47
N ASP A 41 4.79 -9.44 1.52
CA ASP A 41 5.31 -9.84 2.82
C ASP A 41 4.24 -10.38 3.79
N GLY A 42 3.02 -10.58 3.31
CA GLY A 42 1.88 -11.12 4.07
C GLY A 42 1.16 -10.09 4.94
N LEU A 43 1.64 -8.84 5.01
CA LEU A 43 1.01 -7.81 5.82
C LEU A 43 -0.30 -7.34 5.19
N ALA A 44 -1.39 -7.32 5.94
CA ALA A 44 -2.66 -6.80 5.45
C ALA A 44 -2.60 -5.27 5.26
N LEU A 45 -3.18 -4.75 4.19
CA LEU A 45 -3.28 -3.31 3.93
C LEU A 45 -3.94 -2.58 5.10
N ARG A 46 -4.98 -3.18 5.69
CA ARG A 46 -5.67 -2.64 6.86
C ARG A 46 -4.71 -2.41 8.04
N ALA A 47 -3.86 -3.40 8.32
CA ALA A 47 -2.89 -3.31 9.42
C ALA A 47 -1.86 -2.19 9.17
N VAL A 48 -1.46 -1.95 7.93
CA VAL A 48 -0.57 -0.83 7.58
C VAL A 48 -1.25 0.52 7.84
N LEU A 49 -2.51 0.68 7.42
CA LEU A 49 -3.28 1.90 7.67
C LEU A 49 -3.48 2.18 9.16
N ASP A 50 -3.84 1.14 9.93
CA ASP A 50 -4.05 1.25 11.37
C ASP A 50 -2.74 1.66 12.08
N ASN A 51 -1.59 1.09 11.69
CA ASN A 51 -0.27 1.45 12.22
C ASN A 51 0.20 2.84 11.80
N LEU A 52 -0.13 3.27 10.58
CA LEU A 52 0.25 4.59 10.07
C LEU A 52 -0.50 5.71 10.81
N GLY A 53 -1.71 5.44 11.32
CA GLY A 53 -2.55 6.43 11.99
C GLY A 53 -2.98 7.59 11.08
N ALA A 54 -2.89 7.42 9.75
CA ALA A 54 -3.28 8.44 8.80
C ALA A 54 -4.80 8.62 8.80
N ALA A 55 -5.28 9.86 8.95
CA ALA A 55 -6.69 10.17 8.84
C ALA A 55 -7.24 9.76 7.46
N LYS A 56 -8.41 9.14 7.43
CA LYS A 56 -9.12 8.85 6.19
C LYS A 56 -9.55 10.18 5.52
N PRO A 57 -9.22 10.43 4.24
CA PRO A 57 -9.71 11.59 3.52
C PRO A 57 -11.24 11.62 3.51
N ALA A 58 -11.83 12.80 3.71
CA ALA A 58 -13.28 12.97 3.69
C ALA A 58 -13.87 12.86 2.27
N SER A 59 -13.10 13.27 1.27
CA SER A 59 -13.43 13.21 -0.16
C SER A 59 -12.14 13.34 -0.97
N TRP A 60 -12.18 12.87 -2.22
CA TRP A 60 -11.11 13.02 -3.20
C TRP A 60 -11.29 14.30 -4.01
#